data_AF-A0AA44Q6G4-F1
#
_entry.id   AF-A0AA44Q6G4-F1
#
_cell.length_a   1.000
_cell.length_b   1.000
_cell.length_c   1.000
_cell.angle_alpha   90.00
_cell.angle_beta   90.00
_cell.angle_gamma   90.00
#
_symmetry.space_group_name_H-M   'P 1'
#
loop_
_entity.id
_entity.type
_entity.pdbx_description
1 polymer ?
#
loop_
_entity_poly.entity_id
_entity_poly.type
_entity_poly.pdbx_seq_one_letter_code
_entity_poly.pdbx_strand_id
1 'polypeptide(L)'
;MFLNLIVMWKNPYKNTFIESTTLQVRWRNGDCSCSNNDERIGKVTYIPQMYINSLSEDTANDVLQAKIREILLQNSESRNFWDSKKNEGSRLKSGLSSKVSKFFEHIRKFEELENQIIDIGNLDSIIKEKDKLHSQIEEKIKAANLTQEDEEAINIKEETKEQINQRIDITNRRKEKADELSGNLSVAFELVNDKLKGTSSNDDDFAQIIEELRLAISNAFVNAQNLITEKAQQYSVEIGQQNGMLNQVNEELTPLLEKLRGATEIQGLRDKMEEQESYIKQIATIEEEKKALCVELSSIQEEIVHDISKMFELKREIARYFNSRPYFQDIKLNAYITFDYVGFEERFLSMFNRRGKLTKIFPGCDEHEIFDEDSQFIFKEESYIQKLIFLFETLLAQDENKLRRSYAKQQAVEYLLSTYTNVVFDLERDGDTLTKMSPGKRGLVLLELFLDMSNEKHPILIDQPEDNLDNRTISTDLVKFIKKKSPQRQIIVVTHNANLVVLTDSENVIVANQDVQLNENESYRFEYITGALECDFLEEGSKKLICKGIKSHACEILEGGREAFEMREKKYGF
;
A
#
# COMPACT_ATOMS: atom_id res chain seq x y z
N MET A 1 -9.84 10.13 2.55
CA MET A 1 -11.03 10.11 3.42
C MET A 1 -10.72 10.97 4.63
N PHE A 2 -11.28 12.18 4.69
CA PHE A 2 -11.00 13.16 5.73
C PHE A 2 -11.59 12.67 7.06
N LEU A 3 -10.74 12.25 8.00
CA LEU A 3 -11.16 12.12 9.40
C LEU A 3 -11.23 13.53 9.99
N ASN A 4 -12.35 14.19 9.69
CA ASN A 4 -12.90 15.25 10.51
C ASN A 4 -13.21 14.64 11.88
N LEU A 5 -12.21 14.57 12.77
CA LEU A 5 -12.46 14.53 14.20
C LEU A 5 -12.90 15.93 14.64
N ILE A 6 -14.06 16.34 14.12
CA ILE A 6 -15.01 17.08 14.93
C ILE A 6 -15.47 16.03 15.91
N VAL A 7 -15.03 16.15 17.17
CA VAL A 7 -15.70 15.44 18.24
C VAL A 7 -17.12 16.00 18.24
N MET A 8 -18.03 15.33 17.53
CA MET A 8 -19.41 15.31 17.98
C MET A 8 -19.29 14.76 19.38
N TRP A 9 -19.45 15.62 20.37
CA TRP A 9 -19.57 15.22 21.76
C TRP A 9 -20.62 14.10 21.79
N LYS A 10 -20.18 12.84 21.91
CA LYS A 10 -21.07 11.74 22.23
C LYS A 10 -21.24 11.83 23.72
N ASN A 11 -22.42 12.27 24.16
CA ASN A 11 -22.77 12.33 25.57
C ASN A 11 -22.36 11.01 26.25
N PRO A 12 -21.32 11.00 27.11
CA PRO A 12 -20.95 9.79 27.83
C PRO A 12 -21.97 9.46 28.92
N TYR A 13 -22.84 10.41 29.26
CA TYR A 13 -23.87 10.32 30.28
C TYR A 13 -25.24 9.98 29.68
N LYS A 14 -25.39 8.75 29.18
CA LYS A 14 -26.69 8.25 28.70
C LYS A 14 -27.75 8.29 29.82
N ASN A 15 -28.99 8.66 29.49
CA ASN A 15 -30.10 8.88 30.44
C ASN A 15 -29.90 10.04 31.43
N THR A 16 -29.19 11.11 31.04
CA THR A 16 -29.06 12.32 31.87
C THR A 16 -29.74 13.52 31.23
N PHE A 17 -29.97 14.58 32.02
CA PHE A 17 -30.55 15.85 31.55
C PHE A 17 -29.76 16.48 30.38
N ILE A 18 -28.49 16.09 30.21
CA ILE A 18 -27.63 16.58 29.14
C ILE A 18 -28.08 16.03 27.77
N GLU A 19 -28.78 14.89 27.70
CA GLU A 19 -29.36 14.36 26.45
C GLU A 19 -30.43 15.28 25.84
N SER A 20 -31.15 16.04 26.67
CA SER A 20 -32.17 17.00 26.25
C SER A 20 -31.63 18.42 25.99
N THR A 21 -30.31 18.63 26.12
CA THR A 21 -29.74 19.99 26.04
C THR A 21 -29.52 20.42 24.59
N THR A 22 -30.21 21.48 24.16
CA THR A 22 -29.97 22.11 22.85
C THR A 22 -28.82 23.11 22.94
N LEU A 23 -27.67 22.77 22.36
CA LEU A 23 -26.54 23.70 22.25
C LEU A 23 -26.70 24.60 21.02
N GLN A 24 -26.55 25.91 21.23
CA GLN A 24 -26.45 26.90 20.17
C GLN A 24 -25.17 27.74 20.37
N VAL A 25 -24.35 27.83 19.33
CA VAL A 25 -23.17 28.70 19.28
C VAL A 25 -23.50 29.89 18.40
N ARG A 26 -23.47 31.10 18.95
CA ARG A 26 -23.61 32.34 18.16
C ARG A 26 -22.24 32.90 17.83
N TRP A 27 -21.95 33.02 16.54
CA TRP A 27 -20.70 33.56 16.03
C TRP A 27 -20.74 35.08 15.96
N ARG A 28 -19.56 35.71 15.98
CA ARG A 28 -19.42 37.17 15.92
C ARG A 28 -20.04 37.79 14.65
N ASN A 29 -20.10 37.04 13.57
CA ASN A 29 -20.70 37.47 12.31
C ASN A 29 -22.25 37.39 12.29
N GLY A 30 -22.87 36.94 13.39
CA GLY A 30 -24.32 36.81 13.53
C GLY A 30 -24.86 35.40 13.22
N ASP A 31 -24.04 34.53 12.66
CA ASP A 31 -24.46 33.16 12.35
C ASP A 31 -24.64 32.33 13.62
N CYS A 32 -25.45 31.27 13.53
CA CYS A 32 -25.70 30.36 14.64
C CYS A 32 -25.50 28.91 14.22
N SER A 33 -24.71 28.17 14.99
CA SER A 33 -24.56 26.72 14.86
C SER A 33 -25.41 26.04 15.93
N CYS A 34 -26.34 25.19 15.50
CA CYS A 34 -27.24 24.46 16.39
C CYS A 34 -26.97 22.96 16.28
N SER A 35 -27.14 22.23 17.38
CA SER A 35 -26.93 20.77 17.42
C SER A 35 -27.82 19.94 16.46
N ASN A 36 -28.87 20.55 15.87
CA ASN A 36 -29.88 19.87 15.05
C ASN A 36 -29.85 20.27 13.56
N ASN A 37 -28.88 21.07 13.10
CA ASN A 37 -28.78 21.54 11.71
C ASN A 37 -27.48 21.02 11.08
N ASP A 38 -27.56 20.42 9.88
CA ASP A 38 -26.40 19.81 9.18
C ASP A 38 -25.45 20.83 8.54
N GLU A 39 -25.83 22.11 8.48
CA GLU A 39 -24.97 23.18 7.98
C GLU A 39 -23.86 23.51 9.00
N ARG A 40 -22.64 23.05 8.70
CA ARG A 40 -21.45 23.28 9.52
C ARG A 40 -20.97 24.73 9.40
N ILE A 41 -21.51 25.60 10.24
CA ILE A 41 -21.04 26.99 10.36
C ILE A 41 -20.00 27.07 11.49
N GLY A 42 -18.78 27.49 11.17
CA GLY A 42 -17.67 27.64 12.12
C GLY A 42 -17.14 26.32 12.74
N LYS A 43 -16.08 26.43 13.56
CA LYS A 43 -15.39 25.28 14.20
C LYS A 43 -15.07 25.61 15.65
N VAL A 44 -15.24 24.66 16.55
CA VAL A 44 -14.81 24.77 17.96
C VAL A 44 -14.02 23.51 18.28
N THR A 45 -12.89 23.64 18.95
CA THR A 45 -12.14 22.47 19.45
C THR A 45 -12.38 22.33 20.94
N TYR A 46 -12.71 21.12 21.37
CA TYR A 46 -12.81 20.74 22.77
C TYR A 46 -11.73 19.71 23.09
N ILE A 47 -10.97 19.96 24.16
CA ILE A 47 -9.97 19.07 24.72
C ILE A 47 -10.50 18.58 26.07
N PRO A 48 -10.97 17.32 26.17
CA PRO A 48 -11.46 16.76 27.42
C PRO A 48 -10.36 16.59 28.46
N GLN A 49 -10.78 16.45 29.73
CA GLN A 49 -9.91 16.09 30.84
C GLN A 49 -9.15 14.78 30.52
N MET A 50 -7.87 14.71 30.89
CA MET A 50 -6.97 13.57 30.65
C MET A 50 -6.77 13.16 29.18
N TYR A 51 -7.39 13.83 28.21
CA TYR A 51 -7.32 13.46 26.79
C TYR A 51 -5.89 13.51 26.25
N ILE A 52 -5.15 14.55 26.59
CA ILE A 52 -3.76 14.70 26.14
C ILE A 52 -2.88 13.59 26.72
N ASN A 53 -3.14 13.20 27.98
CA ASN A 53 -2.37 12.17 28.66
C ASN A 53 -2.58 10.81 28.00
N SER A 54 -3.82 10.43 27.69
CA SER A 54 -4.12 9.15 27.03
C SER A 54 -3.55 9.06 25.60
N LEU A 55 -3.47 10.18 24.87
CA LEU A 55 -2.82 10.22 23.56
C LEU A 55 -1.32 9.99 23.61
N SER A 56 -0.72 10.24 24.76
CA SER A 56 0.72 10.37 24.92
C SER A 56 1.41 9.10 25.43
N GLU A 57 0.63 8.10 25.85
CA GLU A 57 1.13 6.81 26.36
C GLU A 57 1.84 6.01 25.26
N ASP A 58 1.36 6.11 24.02
CA ASP A 58 1.93 5.46 22.84
C ASP A 58 2.21 6.49 21.73
N THR A 59 3.47 6.64 21.37
CA THR A 59 3.87 7.51 20.25
C THR A 59 3.31 7.05 18.91
N ALA A 60 3.05 5.74 18.73
CA ALA A 60 2.45 5.21 17.52
C ALA A 60 0.91 5.37 17.50
N ASN A 61 0.31 5.99 18.52
CA ASN A 61 -1.13 6.23 18.57
C ASN A 61 -1.63 6.97 17.32
N ASP A 62 -2.59 6.37 16.61
CA ASP A 62 -3.08 6.88 15.32
C ASP A 62 -3.65 8.31 15.42
N VAL A 63 -4.29 8.65 16.55
CA VAL A 63 -4.89 9.97 16.76
C VAL A 63 -3.79 11.01 16.96
N LEU A 64 -2.78 10.72 17.77
CA LEU A 64 -1.62 11.58 17.95
C LEU A 64 -0.87 11.78 16.64
N GLN A 65 -0.58 10.70 15.92
CA GLN A 65 0.11 10.73 14.64
C GLN A 65 -0.69 11.51 13.58
N ALA A 66 -2.02 11.38 13.55
CA ALA A 66 -2.87 12.17 12.66
C ALA A 66 -2.77 13.67 12.97
N LYS A 67 -2.72 14.04 14.25
CA LYS A 67 -2.62 15.44 14.69
C LYS A 67 -1.26 16.05 14.39
N ILE A 68 -0.18 15.32 14.65
CA ILE A 68 1.17 15.75 14.26
C ILE A 68 1.22 15.95 12.74
N ARG A 69 0.71 15.00 11.94
CA ARG A 69 0.65 15.17 10.48
C ARG A 69 -0.18 16.38 10.05
N GLU A 70 -1.35 16.60 10.64
CA GLU A 70 -2.19 17.76 10.34
C GLU A 70 -1.41 19.08 10.47
N ILE A 71 -0.59 19.17 11.52
CA ILE A 71 0.29 20.31 11.79
C ILE A 71 1.43 20.41 10.77
N LEU A 72 2.18 19.33 10.56
CA LEU A 72 3.31 19.31 9.63
C LEU A 72 2.88 19.67 8.20
N LEU A 73 1.68 19.27 7.80
CA LEU A 73 1.13 19.51 6.47
C LEU A 73 0.42 20.86 6.32
N GLN A 74 0.48 21.76 7.31
CA GLN A 74 0.05 23.16 7.12
C GLN A 74 1.01 23.93 6.21
N ASN A 75 2.30 23.56 6.24
CA ASN A 75 3.28 24.06 5.30
C ASN A 75 3.00 23.48 3.90
N SER A 76 2.86 24.35 2.90
CA SER A 76 2.52 23.95 1.52
C SER A 76 3.57 23.06 0.88
N GLU A 77 4.85 23.29 1.16
CA GLU A 77 5.95 22.47 0.65
C GLU A 77 5.92 21.05 1.23
N SER A 78 5.72 20.93 2.55
CA SER A 78 5.58 19.64 3.23
C SER A 78 4.32 18.89 2.78
N ARG A 79 3.23 19.61 2.54
CA ARG A 79 2.00 19.04 1.95
C ARG A 79 2.24 18.48 0.56
N ASN A 80 2.82 19.29 -0.33
CA ASN A 80 3.10 18.86 -1.71
C ASN A 80 4.03 17.65 -1.76
N PHE A 81 5.08 17.65 -0.93
CA PHE A 81 6.00 16.52 -0.81
C PHE A 81 5.28 15.26 -0.32
N TRP A 82 4.52 15.36 0.78
CA TRP A 82 3.78 14.23 1.33
C TRP A 82 2.76 13.65 0.34
N ASP A 83 1.97 14.51 -0.31
CA ASP A 83 0.95 14.09 -1.27
C ASP A 83 1.60 13.45 -2.50
N SER A 84 2.73 13.99 -2.98
CA SER A 84 3.52 13.37 -4.05
C SER A 84 3.97 11.95 -3.68
N LYS A 85 4.60 11.78 -2.51
CA LYS A 85 5.09 10.47 -2.04
C LYS A 85 3.99 9.47 -1.75
N LYS A 86 2.86 9.95 -1.19
CA LYS A 86 1.67 9.12 -0.95
C LYS A 86 1.03 8.64 -2.25
N ASN A 87 0.95 9.50 -3.26
CA ASN A 87 0.44 9.14 -4.58
C ASN A 87 1.36 8.14 -5.29
N GLU A 88 2.68 8.35 -5.21
CA GLU A 88 3.70 7.42 -5.71
C GLU A 88 3.55 6.04 -5.04
N GLY A 89 3.49 6.00 -3.70
CA GLY A 89 3.30 4.74 -2.95
C GLY A 89 1.96 4.04 -3.23
N SER A 90 0.88 4.80 -3.47
CA SER A 90 -0.42 4.23 -3.82
C SER A 90 -0.39 3.58 -5.22
N ARG A 91 0.26 4.23 -6.20
CA ARG A 91 0.45 3.68 -7.55
C ARG A 91 1.29 2.40 -7.52
N LEU A 92 2.41 2.41 -6.79
CA LEU A 92 3.25 1.23 -6.59
C LEU A 92 2.45 0.09 -5.95
N LYS A 93 1.66 0.36 -4.91
CA LYS A 93 0.83 -0.66 -4.26
C LYS A 93 -0.19 -1.28 -5.22
N SER A 94 -0.88 -0.47 -6.03
CA SER A 94 -1.81 -1.00 -7.04
C SER A 94 -1.10 -1.79 -8.13
N GLY A 95 0.07 -1.31 -8.58
CA GLY A 95 0.88 -1.99 -9.58
C GLY A 95 1.38 -3.35 -9.07
N LEU A 96 1.86 -3.39 -7.83
CA LEU A 96 2.33 -4.60 -7.16
C LEU A 96 1.23 -5.67 -7.08
N SER A 97 0.00 -5.31 -6.69
CA SER A 97 -1.12 -6.27 -6.65
C SER A 97 -1.43 -6.87 -8.03
N SER A 98 -1.35 -6.06 -9.10
CA SER A 98 -1.55 -6.54 -10.47
C SER A 98 -0.42 -7.45 -10.92
N LYS A 99 0.84 -7.12 -10.60
CA LYS A 99 2.02 -7.94 -10.90
C LYS A 99 1.97 -9.29 -10.20
N VAL A 100 1.63 -9.32 -8.90
CA VAL A 100 1.45 -10.57 -8.14
C VAL A 100 0.35 -11.42 -8.78
N SER A 101 -0.78 -10.83 -9.16
CA SER A 101 -1.87 -11.57 -9.82
C SER A 101 -1.41 -12.19 -11.15
N LYS A 102 -0.71 -11.42 -11.99
CA LYS A 102 -0.14 -11.90 -13.27
C LYS A 102 0.90 -13.00 -13.05
N PHE A 103 1.75 -12.85 -12.05
CA PHE A 103 2.76 -13.86 -11.69
C PHE A 103 2.12 -15.22 -11.40
N PHE A 104 1.07 -15.26 -10.58
CA PHE A 104 0.34 -16.50 -10.27
C PHE A 104 -0.55 -17.00 -11.41
N GLU A 105 -0.96 -16.15 -12.35
CA GLU A 105 -1.58 -16.58 -13.60
C GLU A 105 -0.58 -17.33 -14.50
N HIS A 106 0.64 -16.80 -14.65
CA HIS A 106 1.70 -17.47 -15.41
C HIS A 106 2.15 -18.78 -14.75
N ILE A 107 2.20 -18.86 -13.41
CA ILE A 107 2.46 -20.13 -12.72
C ILE A 107 1.40 -21.18 -13.06
N ARG A 108 0.12 -20.83 -13.01
CA ARG A 108 -0.97 -21.77 -13.34
C ARG A 108 -0.88 -22.23 -14.80
N LYS A 109 -0.61 -21.30 -15.73
CA LYS A 109 -0.38 -21.66 -17.13
C LYS A 109 0.80 -22.61 -17.30
N PHE A 110 1.89 -22.40 -16.55
CA PHE A 110 3.05 -23.29 -16.58
C PHE A 110 2.69 -24.72 -16.11
N GLU A 111 1.94 -24.84 -15.03
CA GLU A 111 1.44 -26.12 -14.50
C GLU A 111 0.47 -26.81 -15.48
N GLU A 112 -0.39 -26.04 -16.16
CA GLU A 112 -1.28 -26.57 -17.21
C GLU A 112 -0.49 -27.15 -18.39
N LEU A 113 0.56 -26.46 -18.86
CA LEU A 113 1.44 -26.95 -19.92
C LEU A 113 2.22 -28.21 -19.48
N GLU A 114 2.59 -28.32 -18.19
CA GLU A 114 3.18 -29.54 -17.65
C GLU A 114 2.23 -30.73 -17.69
N ASN A 115 0.98 -30.53 -17.29
CA ASN A 115 -0.03 -31.58 -17.35
C ASN A 115 -0.31 -32.02 -18.79
N GLN A 116 -0.29 -31.10 -19.76
CA GLN A 116 -0.43 -31.46 -21.18
C GLN A 116 0.70 -32.36 -21.67
N ILE A 117 1.96 -32.10 -21.28
CA ILE A 117 3.09 -33.00 -21.62
C ILE A 117 2.87 -34.39 -21.00
N ILE A 118 2.42 -34.45 -19.74
CA ILE A 118 2.14 -35.70 -19.05
C ILE A 118 1.04 -36.49 -19.76
N ASP A 119 -0.01 -35.82 -20.24
CA ASP A 119 -1.14 -36.43 -20.95
C ASP A 119 -0.75 -36.96 -22.34
N ILE A 120 0.14 -36.27 -23.06
CA ILE A 120 0.69 -36.76 -24.34
C ILE A 120 1.55 -38.00 -24.12
N GLY A 121 2.35 -38.00 -23.05
CA GLY A 121 3.17 -39.12 -22.62
C GLY A 121 4.67 -38.85 -22.71
N ASN A 122 5.44 -39.81 -22.22
CA ASN A 122 6.89 -39.67 -22.09
C ASN A 122 7.56 -39.61 -23.48
N LEU A 123 8.30 -38.51 -23.73
CA LEU A 123 9.04 -38.27 -24.96
C LEU A 123 9.97 -39.43 -25.35
N ASP A 124 10.71 -40.01 -24.39
CA ASP A 124 11.62 -41.14 -24.65
C ASP A 124 10.87 -42.39 -25.11
N SER A 125 9.68 -42.62 -24.57
CA SER A 125 8.84 -43.76 -24.97
C SER A 125 8.27 -43.57 -26.37
N ILE A 126 7.84 -42.35 -26.70
CA ILE A 126 7.32 -41.97 -28.02
C ILE A 126 8.41 -42.12 -29.08
N ILE A 127 9.63 -41.65 -28.80
CA ILE A 127 10.79 -41.79 -29.71
C ILE A 127 11.11 -43.26 -29.95
N LYS A 128 11.15 -44.10 -28.90
CA LYS A 128 11.42 -45.54 -29.06
C LYS A 128 10.36 -46.26 -29.89
N GLU A 129 9.08 -45.92 -29.72
CA GLU A 129 8.03 -46.54 -30.52
C GLU A 129 8.11 -46.09 -31.98
N LYS A 130 8.46 -44.82 -32.24
CA LYS A 130 8.76 -44.32 -33.61
C LYS A 130 9.91 -45.13 -34.25
N ASP A 131 11.03 -45.28 -33.57
CA ASP A 131 12.20 -45.99 -34.12
C ASP A 131 11.89 -47.46 -34.45
N LYS A 132 11.05 -48.09 -33.61
CA LYS A 132 10.56 -49.45 -33.81
C LYS A 132 9.62 -49.55 -35.01
N LEU A 133 8.67 -48.62 -35.16
CA LEU A 133 7.78 -48.55 -36.33
C LEU A 133 8.59 -48.36 -37.62
N HIS A 134 9.59 -47.48 -37.60
CA HIS A 134 10.50 -47.27 -38.73
C HIS A 134 11.22 -48.57 -39.14
N SER A 135 11.79 -49.29 -38.17
CA SER A 135 12.45 -50.57 -38.41
C SER A 135 11.51 -51.63 -39.03
N GLN A 136 10.24 -51.68 -38.60
CA GLN A 136 9.24 -52.61 -39.15
C GLN A 136 8.85 -52.28 -40.59
N ILE A 137 8.78 -50.99 -40.94
CA ILE A 137 8.51 -50.53 -42.30
C ILE A 137 9.66 -50.97 -43.22
N GLU A 138 10.93 -50.78 -42.81
CA GLU A 138 12.08 -51.20 -43.60
C GLU A 138 12.12 -52.72 -43.85
N GLU A 139 11.82 -53.53 -42.84
CA GLU A 139 11.79 -55.00 -42.97
C GLU A 139 10.69 -55.46 -43.94
N LYS A 140 9.50 -54.84 -43.87
CA LYS A 140 8.35 -55.16 -44.74
C LYS A 140 8.62 -54.80 -46.21
N ILE A 141 9.31 -53.69 -46.46
CA ILE A 141 9.72 -53.27 -47.80
C ILE A 141 10.69 -54.30 -48.40
N LYS A 142 11.72 -54.70 -47.65
CA LYS A 142 12.71 -55.72 -48.07
C LYS A 142 12.11 -57.10 -48.36
N ALA A 143 10.99 -57.44 -47.72
CA ALA A 143 10.32 -58.74 -47.88
C ALA A 143 9.41 -58.82 -49.12
N ALA A 144 9.12 -57.69 -49.77
CA ALA A 144 8.33 -57.67 -51.00
C ALA A 144 9.24 -57.92 -52.20
N ASN A 145 8.98 -58.99 -52.98
CA ASN A 145 9.70 -59.31 -54.23
C ASN A 145 9.42 -58.26 -55.33
N LEU A 146 9.96 -57.06 -55.18
CA LEU A 146 9.98 -55.99 -56.17
C LEU A 146 11.08 -56.27 -57.21
N THR A 147 10.92 -55.75 -58.43
CA THR A 147 12.06 -55.61 -59.35
C THR A 147 13.00 -54.53 -58.80
N GLN A 148 14.31 -54.69 -59.01
CA GLN A 148 15.32 -53.75 -58.50
C GLN A 148 15.06 -52.30 -58.93
N GLU A 149 14.44 -52.09 -60.10
CA GLU A 149 14.00 -50.78 -60.61
C GLU A 149 12.80 -50.18 -59.83
N ASP A 150 11.84 -50.99 -59.39
CA ASP A 150 10.68 -50.50 -58.63
C ASP A 150 11.09 -50.15 -57.18
N GLU A 151 12.04 -50.89 -56.60
CA GLU A 151 12.60 -50.62 -55.26
C GLU A 151 13.45 -49.33 -55.23
N GLU A 152 14.30 -49.13 -56.24
CA GLU A 152 15.05 -47.87 -56.41
C GLU A 152 14.11 -46.69 -56.65
N ALA A 153 13.05 -46.86 -57.46
CA ALA A 153 12.08 -45.79 -57.72
C ALA A 153 11.29 -45.38 -56.47
N ILE A 154 10.89 -46.34 -55.62
CA ILE A 154 10.20 -46.06 -54.35
C ILE A 154 11.14 -45.32 -53.39
N ASN A 155 12.37 -45.81 -53.19
CA ASN A 155 13.33 -45.18 -52.29
C ASN A 155 13.68 -43.74 -52.71
N ILE A 156 13.91 -43.49 -54.01
CA ILE A 156 14.21 -42.14 -54.51
C ILE A 156 13.02 -41.19 -54.29
N LYS A 157 11.79 -41.65 -54.55
CA LYS A 157 10.60 -40.81 -54.37
C LYS A 157 10.28 -40.57 -52.89
N GLU A 158 10.52 -41.54 -52.02
CA GLU A 158 10.44 -41.39 -50.56
C GLU A 158 11.44 -40.34 -50.06
N GLU A 159 12.70 -40.45 -50.48
CA GLU A 159 13.74 -39.49 -50.11
C GLU A 159 13.38 -38.08 -50.63
N THR A 160 12.83 -37.99 -51.84
CA THR A 160 12.35 -36.72 -52.41
C THR A 160 11.18 -36.16 -51.61
N LYS A 161 10.22 -36.99 -51.21
CA LYS A 161 9.07 -36.60 -50.38
C LYS A 161 9.53 -36.05 -49.03
N GLU A 162 10.46 -36.74 -48.39
CA GLU A 162 11.02 -36.31 -47.10
C GLU A 162 11.77 -34.98 -47.22
N GLN A 163 12.57 -34.81 -48.28
CA GLN A 163 13.25 -33.54 -48.56
C GLN A 163 12.26 -32.38 -48.82
N ILE A 164 11.15 -32.63 -49.53
CA ILE A 164 10.10 -31.62 -49.75
C ILE A 164 9.42 -31.27 -48.42
N ASN A 165 9.05 -32.26 -47.61
CA ASN A 165 8.44 -32.04 -46.30
C ASN A 165 9.36 -31.25 -45.35
N GLN A 166 10.66 -31.56 -45.32
CA GLN A 166 11.64 -30.79 -44.57
C GLN A 166 11.71 -29.33 -45.03
N ARG A 167 11.66 -29.06 -46.34
CA ARG A 167 11.64 -27.70 -46.87
C ARG A 167 10.35 -26.95 -46.50
N ILE A 168 9.20 -27.63 -46.53
CA ILE A 168 7.92 -27.07 -46.12
C ILE A 168 7.99 -26.68 -44.64
N ASP A 169 8.47 -27.57 -43.78
CA ASP A 169 8.63 -27.31 -42.34
C ASP A 169 9.56 -26.11 -42.08
N ILE A 170 10.71 -26.03 -42.77
CA ILE A 170 11.64 -24.90 -42.65
C ILE A 170 10.97 -23.59 -43.08
N THR A 171 10.20 -23.61 -44.16
CA THR A 171 9.56 -22.42 -44.73
C THR A 171 8.39 -21.96 -43.86
N ASN A 172 7.61 -22.90 -43.30
CA ASN A 172 6.57 -22.63 -42.31
C ASN A 172 7.14 -21.95 -41.07
N ARG A 173 8.23 -22.48 -40.50
CA ARG A 173 8.90 -21.85 -39.34
C ARG A 173 9.38 -20.42 -39.63
N ARG A 174 9.83 -20.13 -40.86
CA ARG A 174 10.21 -18.77 -41.27
C ARG A 174 9.01 -17.84 -41.36
N LYS A 175 7.86 -18.36 -41.84
CA LYS A 175 6.61 -17.62 -41.89
C LYS A 175 6.07 -17.32 -40.50
N GLU A 176 6.01 -18.32 -39.62
CA GLU A 176 5.58 -18.15 -38.22
C GLU A 176 6.41 -17.07 -37.51
N LYS A 177 7.73 -17.10 -37.67
CA LYS A 177 8.61 -16.05 -37.13
C LYS A 177 8.35 -14.66 -37.73
N ALA A 178 8.01 -14.57 -39.01
CA ALA A 178 7.66 -13.31 -39.64
C ALA A 178 6.33 -12.76 -39.09
N ASP A 179 5.34 -13.64 -38.90
CA ASP A 179 4.03 -13.29 -38.34
C ASP A 179 4.16 -12.87 -36.85
N GLU A 180 4.97 -13.58 -36.06
CA GLU A 180 5.29 -13.22 -34.68
C GLU A 180 5.99 -11.86 -34.59
N LEU A 181 7.03 -11.65 -35.40
CA LEU A 181 7.77 -10.38 -35.44
C LEU A 181 6.85 -9.22 -35.84
N SER A 182 5.94 -9.45 -36.78
CA SER A 182 4.89 -8.51 -37.17
C SER A 182 3.98 -8.13 -36.00
N GLY A 183 3.52 -9.12 -35.22
CA GLY A 183 2.72 -8.88 -34.01
C GLY A 183 3.47 -8.08 -32.94
N ASN A 184 4.69 -8.50 -32.62
CA ASN A 184 5.55 -7.82 -31.65
C ASN A 184 5.86 -6.37 -32.05
N LEU A 185 6.11 -6.13 -33.34
CA LEU A 185 6.37 -4.80 -33.87
C LEU A 185 5.14 -3.88 -33.74
N SER A 186 3.94 -4.42 -33.95
CA SER A 186 2.67 -3.69 -33.75
C SER A 186 2.47 -3.27 -32.30
N VAL A 187 2.71 -4.18 -31.34
CA VAL A 187 2.62 -3.87 -29.89
C VAL A 187 3.65 -2.82 -29.48
N ALA A 188 4.89 -2.95 -29.97
CA ALA A 188 5.95 -1.97 -29.72
C ALA A 188 5.57 -0.58 -30.27
N PHE A 189 4.97 -0.52 -31.45
CA PHE A 189 4.50 0.72 -32.04
C PHE A 189 3.42 1.40 -31.19
N GLU A 190 2.44 0.65 -30.68
CA GLU A 190 1.40 1.18 -29.80
C GLU A 190 1.98 1.80 -28.52
N LEU A 191 2.91 1.10 -27.86
CA LEU A 191 3.58 1.58 -26.64
C LEU A 191 4.37 2.88 -26.89
N VAL A 192 5.12 2.94 -28.00
CA VAL A 192 5.91 4.13 -28.36
C VAL A 192 4.98 5.29 -28.73
N ASN A 193 3.94 5.05 -29.51
CA ASN A 193 2.97 6.07 -29.93
C ASN A 193 2.23 6.65 -28.72
N ASP A 194 1.85 5.83 -27.73
CA ASP A 194 1.17 6.31 -26.53
C ASP A 194 2.10 7.13 -25.61
N LYS A 195 3.38 6.76 -25.48
CA LYS A 195 4.37 7.60 -24.77
C LYS A 195 4.58 8.94 -25.47
N LEU A 196 4.63 8.95 -26.81
CA LEU A 196 4.79 10.16 -27.60
C LEU A 196 3.56 11.08 -27.49
N LYS A 197 2.34 10.53 -27.53
CA LYS A 197 1.10 11.30 -27.28
C LYS A 197 1.09 11.96 -25.89
N GLY A 198 1.65 11.27 -24.89
CA GLY A 198 1.78 11.80 -23.53
C GLY A 198 2.82 12.92 -23.38
N THR A 199 3.65 13.12 -24.41
CA THR A 199 4.67 14.17 -24.44
C THR A 199 4.10 15.36 -25.22
N SER A 200 3.36 16.24 -24.53
CA SER A 200 2.82 17.47 -25.14
C SER A 200 3.49 18.71 -24.56
N SER A 201 3.63 19.73 -25.40
CA SER A 201 4.09 21.06 -25.01
C SER A 201 2.99 22.07 -25.30
N ASN A 202 2.86 23.10 -24.46
CA ASN A 202 1.96 24.25 -24.69
C ASN A 202 2.63 25.35 -25.53
N ASP A 203 3.89 25.15 -25.89
CA ASP A 203 4.68 26.02 -26.76
C ASP A 203 4.63 25.46 -28.19
N ASP A 204 4.19 26.28 -29.14
CA ASP A 204 3.90 25.89 -30.51
C ASP A 204 5.16 25.37 -31.26
N ASP A 205 6.33 25.95 -31.01
CA ASP A 205 7.59 25.55 -31.67
C ASP A 205 7.98 24.13 -31.21
N PHE A 206 7.88 23.86 -29.90
CA PHE A 206 8.17 22.52 -29.36
C PHE A 206 7.09 21.50 -29.73
N ALA A 207 5.82 21.90 -29.82
CA ALA A 207 4.73 21.03 -30.25
C ALA A 207 4.93 20.55 -31.70
N GLN A 208 5.36 21.44 -32.59
CA GLN A 208 5.65 21.10 -33.99
C GLN A 208 6.81 20.08 -34.09
N ILE A 209 7.88 20.27 -33.32
CA ILE A 209 9.03 19.33 -33.31
C ILE A 209 8.58 17.93 -32.87
N ILE A 210 7.69 17.83 -31.88
CA ILE A 210 7.18 16.55 -31.38
C ILE A 210 6.30 15.85 -32.43
N GLU A 211 5.43 16.59 -33.12
CA GLU A 211 4.60 16.01 -34.19
C GLU A 211 5.42 15.56 -35.41
N GLU A 212 6.48 16.28 -35.78
CA GLU A 212 7.41 15.85 -36.83
C GLU A 212 8.13 14.55 -36.44
N LEU A 213 8.60 14.44 -35.19
CA LEU A 213 9.20 13.21 -34.68
C LEU A 213 8.20 12.04 -34.72
N ARG A 214 6.95 12.28 -34.32
CA ARG A 214 5.89 11.27 -34.30
C ARG A 214 5.60 10.74 -35.71
N LEU A 215 5.50 11.62 -36.71
CA LEU A 215 5.32 11.25 -38.11
C LEU A 215 6.51 10.42 -38.63
N ALA A 216 7.74 10.84 -38.32
CA ALA A 216 8.95 10.13 -38.74
C ALA A 216 8.99 8.70 -38.18
N ILE A 217 8.70 8.54 -36.88
CA ILE A 217 8.63 7.24 -36.23
C ILE A 217 7.51 6.39 -36.83
N SER A 218 6.31 6.95 -37.01
CA SER A 218 5.18 6.22 -37.61
C SER A 218 5.50 5.70 -39.00
N ASN A 219 6.13 6.51 -39.85
CA ASN A 219 6.52 6.09 -41.20
C ASN A 219 7.58 4.98 -41.18
N ALA A 220 8.55 5.06 -40.26
CA ALA A 220 9.57 4.02 -40.10
C ALA A 220 8.96 2.67 -39.70
N PHE A 221 8.00 2.67 -38.76
CA PHE A 221 7.29 1.47 -38.33
C PHE A 221 6.45 0.86 -39.47
N VAL A 222 5.66 1.69 -40.17
CA VAL A 222 4.84 1.22 -41.30
C VAL A 222 5.71 0.61 -42.40
N ASN A 223 6.86 1.19 -42.69
CA ASN A 223 7.80 0.64 -43.69
C ASN A 223 8.34 -0.74 -43.25
N ALA A 224 8.80 -0.86 -42.01
CA ALA A 224 9.27 -2.13 -41.46
C ALA A 224 8.16 -3.20 -41.49
N GLN A 225 6.94 -2.81 -41.11
CA GLN A 225 5.76 -3.69 -41.13
C GLN A 225 5.46 -4.22 -42.53
N ASN A 226 5.51 -3.34 -43.54
CA ASN A 226 5.27 -3.72 -44.93
C ASN A 226 6.32 -4.72 -45.43
N LEU A 227 7.60 -4.50 -45.12
CA LEU A 227 8.69 -5.40 -45.52
C LEU A 227 8.56 -6.80 -44.89
N ILE A 228 8.17 -6.87 -43.61
CA ILE A 228 7.91 -8.14 -42.91
C ILE A 228 6.71 -8.85 -43.54
N THR A 229 5.63 -8.11 -43.81
CA THR A 229 4.41 -8.65 -44.43
C THR A 229 4.68 -9.18 -45.84
N GLU A 230 5.49 -8.48 -46.63
CA GLU A 230 5.91 -8.94 -47.96
C GLU A 230 6.70 -10.25 -47.87
N LYS A 231 7.60 -10.39 -46.88
CA LYS A 231 8.34 -11.63 -46.63
C LYS A 231 7.43 -12.79 -46.22
N ALA A 232 6.48 -12.56 -45.31
CA ALA A 232 5.49 -13.56 -44.93
C ALA A 232 4.67 -14.05 -46.14
N GLN A 233 4.29 -13.12 -47.02
CA GLN A 233 3.57 -13.44 -48.25
C GLN A 233 4.44 -14.26 -49.22
N GLN A 234 5.73 -13.94 -49.37
CA GLN A 234 6.68 -14.74 -50.16
C GLN A 234 6.78 -16.18 -49.65
N TYR A 235 6.92 -16.38 -48.34
CA TYR A 235 6.94 -17.73 -47.75
C TYR A 235 5.63 -18.49 -48.00
N SER A 236 4.48 -17.83 -47.91
CA SER A 236 3.17 -18.42 -48.21
C SER A 236 3.10 -18.97 -49.65
N VAL A 237 3.66 -18.23 -50.62
CA VAL A 237 3.73 -18.67 -52.02
C VAL A 237 4.68 -19.86 -52.19
N GLU A 238 5.86 -19.83 -51.55
CA GLU A 238 6.84 -20.93 -51.60
C GLU A 238 6.26 -22.23 -51.02
N ILE A 239 5.54 -22.15 -49.89
CA ILE A 239 4.83 -23.29 -49.29
C ILE A 239 3.80 -23.85 -50.27
N GLY A 240 3.01 -22.98 -50.93
CA GLY A 240 2.03 -23.39 -51.93
C GLY A 240 2.66 -24.16 -53.10
N GLN A 241 3.82 -23.71 -53.59
CA GLN A 241 4.56 -24.40 -54.65
C GLN A 241 5.07 -25.78 -54.20
N GLN A 242 5.66 -25.86 -53.00
CA GLN A 242 6.17 -27.11 -52.44
C GLN A 242 5.06 -28.14 -52.18
N ASN A 243 3.90 -27.70 -51.69
CA ASN A 243 2.71 -28.56 -51.57
C ASN A 243 2.24 -29.09 -52.93
N GLY A 244 2.31 -28.27 -53.99
CA GLY A 244 2.04 -28.72 -55.35
C GLY A 244 2.98 -29.84 -55.81
N MET A 245 4.28 -29.70 -55.54
CA MET A 245 5.28 -30.75 -55.82
C MET A 245 5.07 -32.00 -54.98
N LEU A 246 4.72 -31.85 -53.70
CA LEU A 246 4.43 -32.95 -52.78
C LEU A 246 3.25 -33.79 -53.29
N ASN A 247 2.20 -33.12 -53.77
CA ASN A 247 1.03 -33.79 -54.36
C ASN A 247 1.41 -34.59 -55.61
N GLN A 248 2.25 -34.05 -56.50
CA GLN A 248 2.73 -34.80 -57.66
C GLN A 248 3.55 -36.03 -57.26
N VAL A 249 4.45 -35.91 -56.28
CA VAL A 249 5.23 -37.05 -55.78
C VAL A 249 4.31 -38.11 -55.17
N ASN A 250 3.29 -37.72 -54.41
CA ASN A 250 2.30 -38.64 -53.85
C ASN A 250 1.47 -39.34 -54.93
N GLU A 251 1.00 -38.62 -55.97
CA GLU A 251 0.27 -39.20 -57.10
C GLU A 251 1.10 -40.26 -57.84
N GLU A 252 2.41 -40.06 -57.94
CA GLU A 252 3.34 -41.02 -58.57
C GLU A 252 3.74 -42.19 -57.64
N LEU A 253 3.78 -41.98 -56.33
CA LEU A 253 4.06 -43.01 -55.32
C LEU A 253 2.90 -44.00 -55.16
N THR A 254 1.67 -43.50 -55.23
CA THR A 254 0.44 -44.27 -54.99
C THR A 254 0.36 -45.56 -55.84
N PRO A 255 0.51 -45.53 -57.18
CA PRO A 255 0.44 -46.74 -58.02
C PRO A 255 1.66 -47.68 -57.85
N LEU A 256 2.82 -47.18 -57.40
CA LEU A 256 3.99 -48.00 -57.11
C LEU A 256 3.79 -48.80 -55.81
N LEU A 257 3.17 -48.17 -54.81
CA LEU A 257 2.80 -48.83 -53.55
C LEU A 257 1.66 -49.84 -53.73
N GLU A 258 0.68 -49.58 -54.61
CA GLU A 258 -0.41 -50.54 -54.91
C GLU A 258 0.08 -51.87 -55.52
N LYS A 259 1.27 -51.90 -56.15
CA LYS A 259 1.89 -53.14 -56.66
C LYS A 259 2.48 -54.03 -55.56
N LEU A 260 2.67 -53.53 -54.33
CA LEU A 260 3.18 -54.31 -53.21
C LEU A 260 2.08 -55.20 -52.60
N ARG A 261 2.37 -56.51 -52.45
CA ARG A 261 1.58 -57.40 -51.58
C ARG A 261 1.73 -56.91 -50.12
N GLY A 262 0.73 -56.20 -49.59
CA GLY A 262 0.75 -55.65 -48.22
C GLY A 262 0.75 -54.12 -48.10
N ALA A 263 0.47 -53.39 -49.19
CA ALA A 263 0.42 -51.92 -49.23
C ALA A 263 -0.43 -51.27 -48.10
N THR A 264 -1.56 -51.88 -47.74
CA THR A 264 -2.44 -51.40 -46.66
C THR A 264 -1.81 -51.55 -45.27
N GLU A 265 -0.98 -52.56 -45.03
CA GLU A 265 -0.28 -52.74 -43.75
C GLU A 265 0.89 -51.75 -43.60
N ILE A 266 1.63 -51.51 -44.69
CA ILE A 266 2.72 -50.52 -44.71
C ILE A 266 2.14 -49.12 -44.50
N GLN A 267 1.02 -48.80 -45.15
CA GLN A 267 0.32 -47.53 -44.94
C GLN A 267 -0.13 -47.38 -43.49
N GLY A 268 -0.73 -48.42 -42.89
CA GLY A 268 -1.15 -48.37 -41.48
C GLY A 268 0.00 -48.24 -40.47
N LEU A 269 1.20 -48.74 -40.78
CA LEU A 269 2.41 -48.49 -39.97
C LEU A 269 2.92 -47.05 -40.12
N ARG A 270 2.84 -46.49 -41.33
CA ARG A 270 3.20 -45.09 -41.60
C ARG A 270 2.27 -44.11 -40.91
N ASP A 271 0.97 -44.35 -40.96
CA ASP A 271 -0.02 -43.49 -40.29
C ASP A 271 0.26 -43.41 -38.78
N LYS A 272 0.64 -44.55 -38.16
CA LYS A 272 1.06 -44.60 -36.74
C LYS A 272 2.38 -43.88 -36.48
N MET A 273 3.33 -43.99 -37.40
CA MET A 273 4.63 -43.30 -37.27
C MET A 273 4.44 -41.77 -37.36
N GLU A 274 3.57 -41.31 -38.26
CA GLU A 274 3.19 -39.91 -38.42
C GLU A 274 2.47 -39.37 -37.17
N GLU A 275 1.63 -40.20 -36.53
CA GLU A 275 1.03 -39.88 -35.23
C GLU A 275 2.09 -39.68 -34.13
N GLN A 276 3.12 -40.55 -34.05
CA GLN A 276 4.22 -40.36 -33.09
C GLN A 276 5.04 -39.08 -33.37
N GLU A 277 5.30 -38.75 -34.64
CA GLU A 277 5.97 -37.50 -35.01
C GLU A 277 5.16 -36.26 -34.62
N SER A 278 3.83 -36.33 -34.77
CA SER A 278 2.93 -35.28 -34.31
C SER A 278 3.05 -35.04 -32.81
N TYR A 279 3.10 -36.09 -31.99
CA TYR A 279 3.29 -35.96 -30.53
C TYR A 279 4.64 -35.33 -30.17
N ILE A 280 5.72 -35.72 -30.84
CA ILE A 280 7.05 -35.12 -30.62
C ILE A 280 7.02 -33.62 -30.95
N LYS A 281 6.40 -33.24 -32.07
CA LYS A 281 6.25 -31.82 -32.47
C LYS A 281 5.45 -31.04 -31.42
N GLN A 282 4.34 -31.60 -30.93
CA GLN A 282 3.51 -30.96 -29.89
C GLN A 282 4.30 -30.74 -28.59
N ILE A 283 5.02 -31.77 -28.10
CA ILE A 283 5.85 -31.64 -26.89
C ILE A 283 6.92 -30.56 -27.08
N ALA A 284 7.59 -30.52 -28.23
CA ALA A 284 8.62 -29.52 -28.52
C ALA A 284 8.06 -28.08 -28.49
N THR A 285 6.87 -27.86 -29.08
CA THR A 285 6.19 -26.55 -29.02
C THR A 285 5.84 -26.16 -27.59
N ILE A 286 5.28 -27.08 -26.81
CA ILE A 286 4.92 -26.82 -25.40
C ILE A 286 6.19 -26.50 -24.57
N GLU A 287 7.30 -27.19 -24.81
CA GLU A 287 8.58 -26.89 -24.14
C GLU A 287 9.13 -25.50 -24.49
N GLU A 288 8.98 -25.04 -25.73
CA GLU A 288 9.36 -23.68 -26.13
C GLU A 288 8.49 -22.62 -25.42
N GLU A 289 7.17 -22.84 -25.35
CA GLU A 289 6.24 -21.97 -24.61
C GLU A 289 6.59 -21.92 -23.12
N LYS A 290 6.89 -23.05 -22.49
CA LYS A 290 7.34 -23.10 -21.09
C LYS A 290 8.62 -22.31 -20.85
N LYS A 291 9.59 -22.38 -21.77
CA LYS A 291 10.85 -21.61 -21.67
C LYS A 291 10.58 -20.11 -21.74
N ALA A 292 9.72 -19.67 -22.66
CA ALA A 292 9.32 -18.26 -22.74
C ALA A 292 8.65 -17.80 -21.44
N LEU A 293 7.75 -18.62 -20.90
CA LEU A 293 7.03 -18.33 -19.66
C LEU A 293 7.96 -18.23 -18.43
N CYS A 294 9.02 -19.05 -18.36
CA CYS A 294 10.04 -18.95 -17.31
C CYS A 294 10.79 -17.61 -17.34
N VAL A 295 11.08 -17.08 -18.53
CA VAL A 295 11.74 -15.77 -18.70
C VAL A 295 10.80 -14.67 -18.22
N GLU A 296 9.52 -14.73 -18.59
CA GLU A 296 8.49 -13.78 -18.13
C GLU A 296 8.32 -13.81 -16.61
N LEU A 297 8.23 -15.00 -16.00
CA LEU A 297 8.12 -15.17 -14.55
C LEU A 297 9.31 -14.52 -13.82
N SER A 298 10.52 -14.75 -14.31
CA SER A 298 11.74 -14.16 -13.74
C SER A 298 11.70 -12.62 -13.83
N SER A 299 11.28 -12.07 -14.98
CA SER A 299 11.11 -10.63 -15.16
C SER A 299 10.09 -10.03 -14.19
N ILE A 300 8.94 -10.67 -14.02
CA ILE A 300 7.89 -10.19 -13.09
C ILE A 300 8.38 -10.24 -11.64
N GLN A 301 9.15 -11.28 -11.27
CA GLN A 301 9.74 -11.40 -9.94
C GLN A 301 10.69 -10.23 -9.65
N GLU A 302 11.56 -9.87 -10.60
CA GLU A 302 12.46 -8.72 -10.48
C GLU A 302 11.68 -7.40 -10.32
N GLU A 303 10.60 -7.22 -11.08
CA GLU A 303 9.73 -6.04 -10.96
C GLU A 303 9.04 -5.96 -9.60
N ILE A 304 8.59 -7.09 -9.04
CA ILE A 304 8.02 -7.16 -7.69
C ILE A 304 9.04 -6.73 -6.65
N VAL A 305 10.27 -7.27 -6.74
CA VAL A 305 11.38 -6.93 -5.84
C VAL A 305 11.75 -5.44 -5.95
N HIS A 306 11.73 -4.89 -7.16
CA HIS A 306 11.94 -3.47 -7.39
C HIS A 306 10.88 -2.60 -6.71
N ASP A 307 9.59 -2.92 -6.90
CA ASP A 307 8.47 -2.16 -6.35
C ASP A 307 8.50 -2.15 -4.81
N ILE A 308 8.74 -3.31 -4.16
CA ILE A 308 8.80 -3.38 -2.69
C ILE A 308 9.98 -2.57 -2.13
N SER A 309 11.11 -2.61 -2.83
CA SER A 309 12.30 -1.84 -2.46
C SER A 309 12.04 -0.35 -2.57
N LYS A 310 11.43 0.08 -3.68
CA LYS A 310 11.06 1.49 -3.89
C LYS A 310 10.03 1.95 -2.86
N MET A 311 9.01 1.14 -2.56
CA MET A 311 8.00 1.46 -1.54
C MET A 311 8.60 1.68 -0.15
N PHE A 312 9.62 0.91 0.22
CA PHE A 312 10.33 1.12 1.49
C PHE A 312 11.24 2.34 1.44
N GLU A 313 11.94 2.57 0.34
CA GLU A 313 12.77 3.77 0.17
C GLU A 313 11.92 5.06 0.24
N LEU A 314 10.68 5.06 -0.27
CA LEU A 314 9.76 6.19 -0.11
C LEU A 314 9.52 6.53 1.37
N LYS A 315 9.47 5.53 2.26
CA LYS A 315 9.32 5.78 3.70
C LYS A 315 10.58 6.39 4.30
N ARG A 316 11.76 5.94 3.85
CA ARG A 316 13.04 6.55 4.24
C ARG A 316 13.16 7.99 3.74
N GLU A 317 12.76 8.25 2.50
CA GLU A 317 12.70 9.60 1.93
C GLU A 317 11.77 10.51 2.76
N ILE A 318 10.60 10.00 3.17
CA ILE A 318 9.68 10.73 4.05
C ILE A 318 10.36 11.02 5.40
N ALA A 319 10.93 10.01 6.07
CA ALA A 319 11.60 10.20 7.35
C ALA A 319 12.75 11.22 7.26
N ARG A 320 13.61 11.11 6.25
CA ARG A 320 14.71 12.06 6.00
C ARG A 320 14.21 13.49 5.75
N TYR A 321 13.16 13.64 4.94
CA TYR A 321 12.60 14.95 4.63
C TYR A 321 12.16 15.67 5.91
N PHE A 322 11.38 15.01 6.77
CA PHE A 322 10.88 15.60 8.01
C PHE A 322 11.96 15.77 9.08
N ASN A 323 13.01 14.93 9.10
CA ASN A 323 14.15 15.13 10.01
C ASN A 323 15.08 16.28 9.60
N SER A 324 15.06 16.69 8.33
CA SER A 324 15.99 17.71 7.81
C SER A 324 15.61 19.15 8.13
N ARG A 325 14.46 19.37 8.78
CA ARG A 325 13.84 20.69 8.94
C ARG A 325 13.35 20.94 10.36
N PRO A 326 13.52 22.16 10.90
CA PRO A 326 12.84 22.57 12.11
C PRO A 326 11.37 22.89 11.79
N TYR A 327 10.46 22.19 12.46
CA TYR A 327 9.01 22.46 12.38
C TYR A 327 8.49 23.26 13.57
N PHE A 328 9.19 23.18 14.71
CA PHE A 328 8.80 23.80 15.97
C PHE A 328 9.98 24.57 16.55
N GLN A 329 9.70 25.56 17.40
CA GLN A 329 10.72 26.45 17.96
C GLN A 329 11.55 25.75 19.05
N ASP A 330 10.89 25.07 19.99
CA ASP A 330 11.52 24.43 21.16
C ASP A 330 11.29 22.90 21.20
N ILE A 331 10.78 22.33 20.12
CA ILE A 331 10.50 20.90 19.98
C ILE A 331 11.21 20.38 18.73
N LYS A 332 11.98 19.30 18.88
CA LYS A 332 12.61 18.63 17.75
C LYS A 332 11.71 17.48 17.28
N LEU A 333 11.51 17.41 15.97
CA LEU A 333 10.79 16.32 15.33
C LEU A 333 11.78 15.19 14.99
N ASN A 334 11.43 13.95 15.34
CA ASN A 334 12.15 12.75 14.97
C ASN A 334 11.20 11.80 14.23
N ALA A 335 11.33 11.70 12.92
CA ALA A 335 10.64 10.73 12.09
C ALA A 335 11.48 9.45 11.94
N TYR A 336 10.89 8.30 12.22
CA TYR A 336 11.53 6.98 12.05
C TYR A 336 10.53 5.93 11.58
N ILE A 337 11.04 4.82 11.06
CA ILE A 337 10.21 3.73 10.56
C ILE A 337 9.97 2.71 11.67
N THR A 338 8.72 2.34 11.91
CA THR A 338 8.32 1.26 12.80
C THR A 338 7.74 0.09 12.01
N PHE A 339 7.61 -1.06 12.68
CA PHE A 339 7.03 -2.28 12.14
C PHE A 339 5.79 -2.70 12.94
N ASP A 340 4.73 -3.06 12.24
CA ASP A 340 3.47 -3.57 12.76
C ASP A 340 3.59 -5.09 13.01
N TYR A 341 4.18 -5.43 14.16
CA TYR A 341 4.39 -6.84 14.57
C TYR A 341 3.07 -7.60 14.69
N VAL A 342 2.05 -6.96 15.28
CA VAL A 342 0.73 -7.57 15.49
C VAL A 342 0.07 -7.87 14.16
N GLY A 343 0.01 -6.89 13.25
CA GLY A 343 -0.59 -7.10 11.94
C GLY A 343 0.17 -8.10 11.09
N PHE A 344 1.50 -8.19 11.18
CA PHE A 344 2.28 -9.21 10.46
C PHE A 344 2.01 -10.62 10.99
N GLU A 345 1.96 -10.76 12.32
CA GLU A 345 1.63 -12.02 12.99
C GLU A 345 0.22 -12.50 12.61
N GLU A 346 -0.77 -11.62 12.73
CA GLU A 346 -2.18 -11.94 12.51
C GLU A 346 -2.53 -12.17 11.04
N ARG A 347 -1.92 -11.42 10.10
CA ARG A 347 -2.29 -11.49 8.68
C ARG A 347 -1.41 -12.45 7.88
N PHE A 348 -0.10 -12.49 8.13
CA PHE A 348 0.82 -13.31 7.36
C PHE A 348 1.19 -14.62 8.11
N LEU A 349 1.74 -14.54 9.32
CA LEU A 349 2.23 -15.74 10.01
C LEU A 349 1.09 -16.69 10.44
N SER A 350 -0.10 -16.16 10.71
CA SER A 350 -1.29 -16.95 11.04
C SER A 350 -1.72 -17.91 9.92
N MET A 351 -1.29 -17.67 8.68
CA MET A 351 -1.63 -18.50 7.51
C MET A 351 -0.94 -19.86 7.53
N PHE A 352 0.13 -20.02 8.30
CA PHE A 352 0.95 -21.22 8.31
C PHE A 352 0.54 -22.19 9.43
N ASN A 353 0.81 -23.49 9.21
CA ASN A 353 0.61 -24.52 10.21
C ASN A 353 1.74 -24.49 11.28
N ARG A 354 1.54 -23.75 12.37
CA ARG A 354 2.53 -23.55 13.45
C ARG A 354 2.76 -24.76 14.38
N ARG A 355 2.54 -26.00 13.92
CA ARG A 355 2.81 -27.21 14.72
C ARG A 355 4.32 -27.52 14.90
N GLY A 356 5.21 -26.62 14.50
CA GLY A 356 6.67 -26.74 14.63
C GLY A 356 7.37 -25.39 14.51
N LYS A 357 8.70 -25.39 14.69
CA LYS A 357 9.56 -24.19 14.57
C LYS A 357 9.41 -23.51 13.20
N LEU A 358 9.54 -22.18 13.17
CA LEU A 358 9.49 -21.41 11.93
C LEU A 358 10.55 -21.83 10.92
N THR A 359 11.71 -22.36 11.34
CA THR A 359 12.73 -22.95 10.45
C THR A 359 12.24 -24.12 9.59
N LYS A 360 11.19 -24.83 10.03
CA LYS A 360 10.57 -25.89 9.22
C LYS A 360 9.59 -25.35 8.18
N ILE A 361 9.13 -24.12 8.38
CA ILE A 361 8.27 -23.39 7.46
C ILE A 361 9.17 -22.63 6.50
N PHE A 362 10.05 -21.77 7.00
CA PHE A 362 11.03 -20.99 6.26
C PHE A 362 12.46 -21.50 6.54
N PRO A 363 12.99 -22.46 5.75
CA PRO A 363 14.37 -22.94 5.92
C PRO A 363 15.35 -21.79 5.76
N GLY A 364 16.39 -21.71 6.61
CA GLY A 364 17.40 -20.65 6.56
C GLY A 364 17.03 -19.35 7.28
N CYS A 365 15.84 -19.25 7.89
CA CYS A 365 15.41 -18.01 8.56
C CYS A 365 16.30 -17.56 9.72
N ASP A 366 16.95 -18.51 10.40
CA ASP A 366 17.87 -18.22 11.53
C ASP A 366 19.17 -17.55 11.03
N GLU A 367 19.71 -18.00 9.89
CA GLU A 367 20.94 -17.46 9.29
C GLU A 367 20.75 -16.00 8.82
N HIS A 368 19.53 -15.68 8.41
CA HIS A 368 19.14 -14.33 7.99
C HIS A 368 18.54 -13.47 9.13
N GLU A 369 18.60 -13.95 10.38
CA GLU A 369 18.05 -13.28 11.57
C GLU A 369 16.60 -12.80 11.35
N ILE A 370 15.74 -13.61 10.72
CA ILE A 370 14.38 -13.17 10.35
C ILE A 370 13.46 -13.17 11.56
N PHE A 371 13.58 -14.19 12.41
CA PHE A 371 12.76 -14.36 13.61
C PHE A 371 13.62 -14.52 14.85
N ASP A 372 13.13 -14.07 16.00
CA ASP A 372 13.76 -14.27 17.30
C ASP A 372 13.37 -15.62 17.93
N GLU A 373 13.82 -15.85 19.17
CA GLU A 373 13.53 -17.08 19.92
C GLU A 373 12.04 -17.28 20.19
N ASP A 374 11.28 -16.19 20.30
CA ASP A 374 9.84 -16.16 20.51
C ASP A 374 9.04 -16.22 19.18
N SER A 375 9.73 -16.43 18.06
CA SER A 375 9.15 -16.47 16.71
C SER A 375 8.52 -15.15 16.26
N GLN A 376 8.91 -14.02 16.85
CA GLN A 376 8.57 -12.69 16.35
C GLN A 376 9.54 -12.27 15.24
N PHE A 377 9.02 -11.52 14.27
CA PHE A 377 9.84 -10.96 13.19
C PHE A 377 10.84 -9.94 13.74
N ILE A 378 12.10 -9.99 13.30
CA ILE A 378 13.14 -9.04 13.71
C ILE A 378 13.23 -7.92 12.67
N PHE A 379 12.68 -6.75 12.99
CA PHE A 379 12.80 -5.57 12.13
C PHE A 379 14.13 -4.83 12.35
N LYS A 380 14.93 -4.70 11.29
CA LYS A 380 16.09 -3.81 11.20
C LYS A 380 16.03 -3.11 9.84
N GLU A 381 16.05 -1.77 9.84
CA GLU A 381 15.80 -0.97 8.64
C GLU A 381 16.75 -1.33 7.48
N GLU A 382 18.02 -1.63 7.77
CA GLU A 382 19.07 -1.90 6.80
C GLU A 382 18.88 -3.24 6.07
N SER A 383 18.29 -4.22 6.76
CA SER A 383 18.15 -5.61 6.29
C SER A 383 16.71 -6.00 5.92
N TYR A 384 15.75 -5.11 6.17
CA TYR A 384 14.32 -5.41 6.06
C TYR A 384 13.92 -5.94 4.67
N ILE A 385 14.41 -5.28 3.61
CA ILE A 385 14.11 -5.66 2.24
C ILE A 385 14.71 -7.03 1.91
N GLN A 386 15.95 -7.30 2.33
CA GLN A 386 16.59 -8.59 2.11
C GLN A 386 15.82 -9.72 2.81
N LYS A 387 15.32 -9.48 4.03
CA LYS A 387 14.46 -10.45 4.75
C LYS A 387 13.14 -10.70 4.03
N LEU A 388 12.51 -9.66 3.48
CA LEU A 388 11.28 -9.82 2.69
C LEU A 388 11.52 -10.60 1.40
N ILE A 389 12.59 -10.30 0.67
CA ILE A 389 12.97 -11.02 -0.56
C ILE A 389 13.20 -12.50 -0.23
N PHE A 390 13.96 -12.78 0.83
CA PHE A 390 14.19 -14.15 1.28
C PHE A 390 12.89 -14.89 1.59
N LEU A 391 11.99 -14.27 2.37
CA LEU A 391 10.69 -14.86 2.70
C LEU A 391 9.85 -15.09 1.45
N PHE A 392 9.90 -14.17 0.47
CA PHE A 392 9.18 -14.27 -0.78
C PHE A 392 9.68 -15.45 -1.61
N GLU A 393 10.99 -15.55 -1.85
CA GLU A 393 11.63 -16.66 -2.58
C GLU A 393 11.38 -18.00 -1.88
N THR A 394 11.53 -18.03 -0.56
CA THR A 394 11.29 -19.24 0.25
C THR A 394 9.83 -19.67 0.18
N LEU A 395 8.89 -18.72 0.17
CA LEU A 395 7.47 -19.00 0.01
C LEU A 395 7.17 -19.55 -1.39
N LEU A 396 7.82 -19.03 -2.44
CA LEU A 396 7.67 -19.52 -3.82
C LEU A 396 8.21 -20.94 -4.00
N ALA A 397 9.32 -21.28 -3.34
CA ALA A 397 9.91 -22.62 -3.40
C ALA A 397 9.19 -23.67 -2.54
N GLN A 398 8.33 -23.26 -1.61
CA GLN A 398 7.65 -24.18 -0.68
C GLN A 398 6.51 -24.98 -1.30
N ASP A 399 6.31 -26.20 -0.78
CA ASP A 399 5.10 -26.99 -0.98
C ASP A 399 3.87 -26.33 -0.33
N GLU A 400 2.72 -26.40 -1.00
CA GLU A 400 1.47 -25.83 -0.50
C GLU A 400 1.01 -26.43 0.85
N ASN A 401 1.46 -27.65 1.17
CA ASN A 401 1.10 -28.39 2.39
C ASN A 401 1.52 -27.70 3.70
N LYS A 402 2.37 -26.66 3.63
CA LYS A 402 2.81 -25.86 4.78
C LYS A 402 1.78 -24.80 5.19
N LEU A 403 0.95 -24.35 4.26
CA LEU A 403 -0.16 -23.42 4.50
C LEU A 403 -1.33 -24.14 5.15
N ARG A 404 -2.13 -23.41 5.94
CA ARG A 404 -3.43 -23.92 6.39
C ARG A 404 -4.33 -24.09 5.16
N ARG A 405 -5.15 -25.14 5.15
CA ARG A 405 -6.01 -25.53 3.99
C ARG A 405 -6.92 -24.42 3.45
N SER A 406 -7.17 -23.37 4.22
CA SER A 406 -8.02 -22.23 3.83
C SER A 406 -7.30 -21.18 2.99
N TYR A 407 -5.98 -21.24 2.83
CA TYR A 407 -5.20 -20.18 2.20
C TYR A 407 -4.44 -20.66 0.97
N ALA A 408 -4.50 -19.86 -0.08
CA ALA A 408 -3.71 -20.06 -1.30
C ALA A 408 -2.34 -19.39 -1.19
N LYS A 409 -1.36 -19.91 -1.95
CA LYS A 409 0.00 -19.35 -2.02
C LYS A 409 0.02 -17.90 -2.48
N GLN A 410 -0.83 -17.55 -3.44
CA GLN A 410 -1.03 -16.17 -3.89
C GLN A 410 -1.39 -15.22 -2.74
N GLN A 411 -2.37 -15.60 -1.91
CA GLN A 411 -2.78 -14.79 -0.77
C GLN A 411 -1.64 -14.63 0.24
N ALA A 412 -0.84 -15.67 0.46
CA ALA A 412 0.31 -15.59 1.37
C ALA A 412 1.36 -14.60 0.87
N VAL A 413 1.61 -14.54 -0.44
CA VAL A 413 2.47 -13.53 -1.06
C VAL A 413 1.86 -12.13 -0.93
N GLU A 414 0.57 -11.95 -1.22
CA GLU A 414 -0.11 -10.66 -1.07
C GLU A 414 -0.05 -10.13 0.37
N TYR A 415 -0.22 -11.01 1.35
CA TYR A 415 -0.05 -10.66 2.76
C TYR A 415 1.40 -10.40 3.13
N LEU A 416 2.38 -11.18 2.66
CA LEU A 416 3.80 -10.90 2.92
C LEU A 416 4.21 -9.50 2.42
N LEU A 417 3.77 -9.17 1.20
CA LEU A 417 4.12 -7.92 0.51
C LEU A 417 3.22 -6.74 0.92
N SER A 418 2.31 -6.94 1.88
CA SER A 418 1.48 -5.89 2.44
C SER A 418 2.29 -4.87 3.25
N THR A 419 1.67 -3.73 3.54
CA THR A 419 2.32 -2.65 4.28
C THR A 419 2.29 -2.92 5.79
N TYR A 420 3.43 -3.33 6.34
CA TYR A 420 3.64 -3.47 7.80
C TYR A 420 4.57 -2.42 8.39
N THR A 421 5.22 -1.61 7.55
CA THR A 421 6.08 -0.53 8.03
C THR A 421 5.37 0.81 7.98
N ASN A 422 5.57 1.66 8.99
CA ASN A 422 4.94 2.97 9.08
C ASN A 422 5.98 4.03 9.44
N VAL A 423 5.83 5.24 8.93
CA VAL A 423 6.63 6.38 9.41
C VAL A 423 5.91 6.98 10.62
N VAL A 424 6.58 6.94 11.77
CA VAL A 424 6.11 7.50 13.03
C VAL A 424 6.88 8.79 13.30
N PHE A 425 6.16 9.81 13.75
CA PHE A 425 6.68 11.11 14.15
C PHE A 425 6.73 11.21 15.67
N ASP A 426 7.91 11.22 16.25
CA ASP A 426 8.13 11.43 17.68
C ASP A 426 8.62 12.87 17.93
N LEU A 427 8.33 13.38 19.12
CA LEU A 427 8.69 14.73 19.54
C LEU A 427 9.70 14.66 20.68
N GLU A 428 10.73 15.51 20.61
CA GLU A 428 11.81 15.57 21.58
C GLU A 428 11.94 17.00 22.12
N ARG A 429 12.03 17.15 23.46
CA ARG A 429 12.26 18.43 24.14
C ARG A 429 13.28 18.26 25.25
N ASP A 430 14.32 19.10 25.24
CA ASP A 430 15.48 19.04 26.14
C ASP A 430 16.20 17.67 26.17
N GLY A 431 16.20 16.92 25.06
CA GLY A 431 16.83 15.61 24.96
C GLY A 431 15.94 14.41 25.35
N ASP A 432 14.73 14.66 25.87
CA ASP A 432 13.76 13.61 26.18
C ASP A 432 12.76 13.45 25.02
N THR A 433 12.54 12.21 24.56
CA THR A 433 11.43 11.87 23.67
C THR A 433 10.10 11.83 24.43
N LEU A 434 8.95 11.96 23.76
CA LEU A 434 7.64 11.95 24.43
C LEU A 434 7.49 10.78 25.40
N THR A 435 7.84 9.57 24.99
CA THR A 435 7.76 8.35 25.82
C THR A 435 8.64 8.39 27.08
N LYS A 436 9.73 9.16 27.07
CA LYS A 436 10.66 9.32 28.20
C LYS A 436 10.34 10.52 29.09
N MET A 437 9.53 11.47 28.62
CA MET A 437 9.10 12.61 29.43
C MET A 437 8.18 12.17 30.57
N SER A 438 8.24 12.89 31.70
CA SER A 438 7.24 12.75 32.76
C SER A 438 5.83 13.06 32.22
N PRO A 439 4.77 12.47 32.78
CA PRO A 439 3.40 12.71 32.33
C PRO A 439 3.06 14.21 32.22
N GLY A 440 3.47 15.01 33.20
CA GLY A 440 3.28 16.46 33.17
C GLY A 440 4.03 17.17 32.04
N LYS A 441 5.34 16.91 31.87
CA LYS A 441 6.14 17.52 30.80
C LYS A 441 5.58 17.16 29.42
N ARG A 442 5.18 15.90 29.26
CA ARG A 442 4.58 15.35 28.03
C ARG A 442 3.24 16.01 27.72
N GLY A 443 2.37 16.15 28.72
CA GLY A 443 1.08 16.83 28.60
C GLY A 443 1.23 18.27 28.15
N LEU A 444 2.20 18.99 28.73
CA LEU A 444 2.52 20.36 28.33
C LEU A 444 2.98 20.46 26.86
N VAL A 445 3.93 19.61 26.43
CA VAL A 445 4.44 19.61 25.04
C VAL A 445 3.33 19.35 24.03
N LEU A 446 2.43 18.41 24.32
CA LEU A 446 1.30 18.12 23.45
C LEU A 446 0.26 19.23 23.46
N LEU A 447 -0.01 19.85 24.61
CA LEU A 447 -0.90 21.00 24.71
C LEU A 447 -0.36 22.20 23.92
N GLU A 448 0.94 22.48 24.04
CA GLU A 448 1.65 23.45 23.21
C GLU A 448 1.49 23.11 21.73
N LEU A 449 1.70 21.86 21.33
CA LEU A 449 1.50 21.41 19.95
C LEU A 449 0.06 21.67 19.45
N PHE A 450 -0.96 21.34 20.25
CA PHE A 450 -2.37 21.55 19.88
C PHE A 450 -2.75 23.03 19.76
N LEU A 451 -2.19 23.89 20.61
CA LEU A 451 -2.56 25.30 20.70
C LEU A 451 -1.67 26.22 19.85
N ASP A 452 -0.40 25.87 19.67
CA ASP A 452 0.58 26.70 18.93
C ASP A 452 0.40 26.55 17.43
N MET A 453 0.05 25.34 16.97
CA MET A 453 0.28 24.92 15.59
C MET A 453 -0.97 24.77 14.74
N SER A 454 -2.17 25.14 15.21
CA SER A 454 -3.28 25.38 14.30
C SER A 454 -3.19 26.85 13.83
N ASN A 455 -3.03 27.13 12.53
CA ASN A 455 -3.33 28.49 12.01
C ASN A 455 -4.82 28.87 12.18
N GLU A 456 -5.61 27.96 12.73
CA GLU A 456 -7.01 28.10 13.03
C GLU A 456 -7.21 29.06 14.20
N LYS A 457 -7.93 30.14 13.94
CA LYS A 457 -8.25 31.18 14.94
C LYS A 457 -9.56 30.91 15.69
N HIS A 458 -10.09 29.70 15.55
CA HIS A 458 -11.38 29.36 16.11
C HIS A 458 -11.29 29.11 17.63
N PRO A 459 -12.41 29.21 18.38
CA PRO A 459 -12.40 29.00 19.82
C PRO A 459 -11.93 27.61 20.23
N ILE A 460 -11.26 27.52 21.37
CA ILE A 460 -10.85 26.25 21.99
C ILE A 460 -11.35 26.20 23.44
N LEU A 461 -11.96 25.08 23.80
CA LEU A 461 -12.38 24.72 25.15
C LEU A 461 -11.44 23.65 25.68
N ILE A 462 -10.88 23.87 26.86
CA ILE A 462 -9.90 22.97 27.47
C ILE A 462 -10.36 22.65 28.88
N ASP A 463 -10.53 21.36 29.16
CA ASP A 463 -11.02 20.88 30.43
C ASP A 463 -9.86 20.38 31.30
N GLN A 464 -9.63 21.07 32.41
CA GLN A 464 -8.58 20.81 33.40
C GLN A 464 -7.19 20.54 32.78
N PRO A 465 -6.62 21.50 32.03
CA PRO A 465 -5.27 21.36 31.46
C PRO A 465 -4.17 21.24 32.51
N GLU A 466 -4.45 21.58 33.77
CA GLU A 466 -3.54 21.45 34.90
C GLU A 466 -3.32 20.01 35.38
N ASP A 467 -4.17 19.06 34.99
CA ASP A 467 -4.10 17.71 35.51
C ASP A 467 -2.75 17.04 35.18
N ASN A 468 -2.08 16.52 36.21
CA ASN A 468 -0.72 15.96 36.18
C ASN A 468 0.42 16.95 35.94
N LEU A 469 0.15 18.27 35.94
CA LEU A 469 1.17 19.31 36.02
C LEU A 469 1.41 19.72 37.47
N ASP A 470 2.67 19.92 37.84
CA ASP A 470 2.99 20.54 39.12
C ASP A 470 2.75 22.06 39.09
N ASN A 471 2.49 22.65 40.25
CA ASN A 471 2.19 24.09 40.36
C ASN A 471 3.27 25.01 39.76
N ARG A 472 4.55 24.59 39.78
CA ARG A 472 5.62 25.38 39.17
C ARG A 472 5.43 25.38 37.66
N THR A 473 5.34 24.21 37.02
CA THR A 473 5.10 24.07 35.56
C THR A 473 3.85 24.82 35.11
N ILE A 474 2.77 24.77 35.89
CA ILE A 474 1.55 25.56 35.62
C ILE A 474 1.88 27.05 35.60
N SER A 475 2.46 27.58 36.67
CA SER A 475 2.74 29.01 36.83
C SER A 475 3.82 29.53 35.86
N THR A 476 4.80 28.72 35.47
CA THR A 476 5.94 29.17 34.66
C THR A 476 5.77 28.97 33.18
N ASP A 477 5.09 27.91 32.76
CA ASP A 477 5.07 27.49 31.36
C ASP A 477 3.67 27.55 30.78
N LEU A 478 2.70 26.87 31.40
CA LEU A 478 1.32 26.85 30.92
C LEU A 478 0.68 28.26 30.93
N VAL A 479 0.85 29.01 32.03
CA VAL A 479 0.36 30.39 32.13
C VAL A 479 0.95 31.28 31.04
N LYS A 480 2.28 31.25 30.86
CA LYS A 480 2.95 32.06 29.81
C LYS A 480 2.45 31.67 28.42
N PHE A 481 2.26 30.38 28.20
CA PHE A 481 1.78 29.86 26.94
C PHE A 481 0.35 30.34 26.63
N ILE A 482 -0.59 30.23 27.58
CA ILE A 482 -1.96 30.72 27.42
C ILE A 482 -1.96 32.22 27.12
N LYS A 483 -1.20 33.03 27.87
CA LYS A 483 -1.08 34.48 27.66
C LYS A 483 -0.53 34.83 26.28
N LYS A 484 0.42 34.05 25.76
CA LYS A 484 0.96 34.23 24.40
C LYS A 484 -0.10 33.94 23.34
N LYS A 485 -1.06 33.05 23.61
CA LYS A 485 -2.03 32.53 22.64
C LYS A 485 -3.42 33.18 22.69
N SER A 486 -3.87 33.67 23.84
CA SER A 486 -5.17 34.34 23.98
C SER A 486 -5.41 35.52 23.02
N PRO A 487 -4.39 36.31 22.59
CA PRO A 487 -4.62 37.37 21.59
C PRO A 487 -4.91 36.83 20.17
N GLN A 488 -4.55 35.56 19.90
CA GLN A 488 -4.63 34.95 18.57
C GLN A 488 -5.92 34.16 18.36
N ARG A 489 -6.56 33.70 19.46
CA ARG A 489 -7.81 32.93 19.47
C ARG A 489 -8.48 32.99 20.84
N GLN A 490 -9.78 32.75 20.88
CA GLN A 490 -10.50 32.59 22.16
C GLN A 490 -10.16 31.25 22.81
N ILE A 491 -9.72 31.29 24.07
CA ILE A 491 -9.42 30.10 24.88
C ILE A 491 -10.35 30.12 26.10
N ILE A 492 -11.12 29.06 26.28
CA ILE A 492 -12.01 28.86 27.43
C ILE A 492 -11.44 27.68 28.22
N VAL A 493 -11.09 27.91 29.47
CA VAL A 493 -10.49 26.89 30.34
C VAL A 493 -11.44 26.59 31.49
N VAL A 494 -11.72 25.31 31.70
CA VAL A 494 -12.35 24.82 32.94
C VAL A 494 -11.22 24.42 33.88
N THR A 495 -11.12 25.05 35.03
CA THR A 495 -10.02 24.82 35.97
C THR A 495 -10.47 25.04 37.41
N HIS A 496 -9.78 24.36 38.33
CA HIS A 496 -9.87 24.58 39.77
C HIS A 496 -8.57 25.16 40.35
N ASN A 497 -7.59 25.50 39.50
CA ASN A 497 -6.29 25.98 39.91
C ASN A 497 -6.22 27.50 39.90
N ALA A 498 -5.96 28.10 41.07
CA ALA A 498 -5.83 29.54 41.24
C ALA A 498 -4.80 30.17 40.28
N ASN A 499 -3.69 29.49 40.00
CA ASN A 499 -2.65 30.01 39.11
C ASN A 499 -3.17 30.19 37.68
N LEU A 500 -4.03 29.28 37.19
CA LEU A 500 -4.61 29.40 35.86
C LEU A 500 -5.70 30.45 35.75
N VAL A 501 -6.42 30.75 36.84
CA VAL A 501 -7.43 31.82 36.83
C VAL A 501 -6.76 33.19 36.98
N VAL A 502 -5.83 33.32 37.93
CA VAL A 502 -5.25 34.61 38.34
C VAL A 502 -4.05 35.01 37.49
N LEU A 503 -3.09 34.10 37.23
CA LEU A 503 -1.83 34.49 36.58
C LEU A 503 -1.91 34.59 35.05
N THR A 504 -2.94 34.00 34.44
CA THR A 504 -3.18 34.04 32.99
C THR A 504 -3.79 35.36 32.51
N ASP A 505 -4.06 36.30 33.42
CA ASP A 505 -4.83 37.54 33.15
C ASP A 505 -6.18 37.23 32.49
N SER A 506 -6.96 36.33 33.09
CA SER A 506 -8.29 35.95 32.60
C SER A 506 -9.18 37.17 32.38
N GLU A 507 -9.57 37.40 31.11
CA GLU A 507 -10.39 38.55 30.70
C GLU A 507 -11.82 38.45 31.26
N ASN A 508 -12.31 37.23 31.46
CA ASN A 508 -13.62 36.95 32.01
C ASN A 508 -13.59 35.62 32.78
N VAL A 509 -14.02 35.65 34.03
CA VAL A 509 -14.15 34.48 34.90
C VAL A 509 -15.63 34.12 35.00
N ILE A 510 -15.95 32.86 34.77
CA ILE A 510 -17.30 32.31 34.93
C ILE A 510 -17.27 31.40 36.15
N VAL A 511 -17.93 31.82 37.22
CA VAL A 511 -18.09 31.02 38.43
C VAL A 511 -19.36 30.21 38.28
N ALA A 512 -19.24 28.88 38.35
CA ALA A 512 -20.35 27.96 38.35
C ALA A 512 -20.67 27.50 39.77
N ASN A 513 -21.94 27.59 40.18
CA ASN A 513 -22.39 27.02 41.44
C ASN A 513 -23.43 25.93 41.21
N GLN A 514 -23.19 24.76 41.82
CA GLN A 514 -24.13 23.66 41.84
C GLN A 514 -24.76 23.56 43.22
N ASP A 515 -26.02 23.95 43.33
CA ASP A 515 -26.77 23.89 44.58
C ASP A 515 -28.12 23.18 44.36
N VAL A 516 -28.24 21.98 44.93
CA VAL A 516 -29.46 21.17 44.85
C VAL A 516 -30.58 21.72 45.74
N GLN A 517 -30.22 22.42 46.82
CA GLN A 517 -31.17 22.92 47.82
C GLN A 517 -31.62 24.36 47.55
N LEU A 518 -31.01 25.04 46.56
CA LEU A 518 -31.28 26.45 46.21
C LEU A 518 -31.11 27.41 47.41
N ASN A 519 -30.19 27.09 48.32
CA ASN A 519 -29.76 27.96 49.40
C ASN A 519 -28.97 29.16 48.84
N GLU A 520 -28.03 28.88 47.95
CA GLU A 520 -27.09 29.84 47.33
C GLU A 520 -27.48 30.17 45.88
N ASN A 521 -28.22 29.31 45.19
CA ASN A 521 -28.79 29.63 43.87
C ASN A 521 -30.18 30.28 43.98
N GLU A 522 -30.55 31.11 43.01
CA GLU A 522 -31.86 31.79 42.96
C GLU A 522 -33.00 30.87 42.54
N SER A 523 -32.81 30.13 41.45
CA SER A 523 -33.89 29.43 40.74
C SER A 523 -33.48 28.08 40.16
N TYR A 524 -32.20 27.87 39.85
CA TYR A 524 -31.74 26.66 39.15
C TYR A 524 -30.66 25.91 39.90
N ARG A 525 -30.62 24.58 39.73
CA ARG A 525 -29.59 23.71 40.32
C ARG A 525 -28.17 24.15 39.94
N PHE A 526 -27.99 24.63 38.71
CA PHE A 526 -26.74 25.19 38.23
C PHE A 526 -26.98 26.65 37.89
N GLU A 527 -26.22 27.55 38.49
CA GLU A 527 -26.22 28.97 38.17
C GLU A 527 -24.79 29.46 37.98
N TYR A 528 -24.68 30.57 37.24
CA TYR A 528 -23.40 31.11 36.84
C TYR A 528 -23.39 32.61 37.08
N ILE A 529 -22.27 33.11 37.59
CA ILE A 529 -21.96 34.54 37.60
C ILE A 529 -20.67 34.77 36.82
N THR A 530 -20.63 35.84 36.03
CA THR A 530 -19.52 36.12 35.13
C THR A 530 -19.06 37.56 35.27
N GLY A 531 -17.77 37.79 35.10
CA GLY A 531 -17.19 39.12 35.09
C GLY A 531 -15.67 39.10 35.12
N ALA A 532 -15.09 40.30 35.09
CA ALA A 532 -13.65 40.46 35.25
C ALA A 532 -13.20 40.09 36.67
N LEU A 533 -11.96 39.62 36.83
CA LEU A 533 -11.44 39.14 38.12
C LEU A 533 -11.45 40.22 39.21
N GLU A 534 -11.28 41.48 38.83
CA GLU A 534 -11.31 42.66 39.70
C GLU A 534 -12.71 43.08 40.14
N CYS A 535 -13.77 42.52 39.55
CA CYS A 535 -15.15 42.81 39.93
C CYS A 535 -15.43 42.23 41.33
N ASP A 536 -15.55 43.11 42.32
CA ASP A 536 -15.73 42.72 43.72
C ASP A 536 -16.82 43.55 44.38
N PHE A 537 -17.71 42.86 45.08
CA PHE A 537 -18.76 43.42 45.92
C PHE A 537 -19.24 42.31 46.87
N LEU A 538 -19.88 42.71 47.96
CA LEU A 538 -20.49 41.78 48.90
C LEU A 538 -21.76 42.41 49.45
N GLU A 539 -22.90 41.76 49.24
CA GLU A 539 -24.15 42.15 49.86
C GLU A 539 -24.33 41.41 51.19
N GLU A 540 -24.44 42.16 52.28
CA GLU A 540 -24.60 41.58 53.61
C GLU A 540 -25.98 40.93 53.78
N GLY A 541 -26.03 39.77 54.44
CA GLY A 541 -27.28 39.10 54.82
C GLY A 541 -27.80 38.05 53.82
N SER A 542 -27.16 37.89 52.66
CA SER A 542 -27.50 36.86 51.67
C SER A 542 -26.30 35.97 51.35
N LYS A 543 -26.54 34.67 51.16
CA LYS A 543 -25.54 33.70 50.68
C LYS A 543 -25.68 33.41 49.19
N LYS A 544 -26.50 34.20 48.48
CA LYS A 544 -26.78 33.94 47.08
C LYS A 544 -25.55 34.18 46.22
N LEU A 545 -25.40 33.38 45.15
CA LEU A 545 -24.32 33.48 44.17
C LEU A 545 -24.18 34.91 43.63
N ILE A 546 -25.31 35.56 43.37
CA ILE A 546 -25.38 36.92 42.81
C ILE A 546 -24.98 38.03 43.79
N CYS A 547 -24.94 37.75 45.10
CA CYS A 547 -24.66 38.72 46.16
C CYS A 547 -23.16 38.93 46.43
N LYS A 548 -22.30 38.30 45.63
CA LYS A 548 -20.84 38.34 45.79
C LYS A 548 -20.18 38.51 44.44
N GLY A 549 -19.17 39.38 44.39
CA GLY A 549 -18.38 39.64 43.19
C GLY A 549 -17.41 38.51 42.85
N ILE A 550 -16.90 38.54 41.63
CA ILE A 550 -15.99 37.53 41.06
C ILE A 550 -14.72 37.36 41.90
N LYS A 551 -14.10 38.46 42.36
CA LYS A 551 -12.89 38.40 43.18
C LYS A 551 -13.11 37.62 44.48
N SER A 552 -14.21 37.93 45.16
CA SER A 552 -14.58 37.26 46.41
C SER A 552 -14.91 35.78 46.20
N HIS A 553 -15.64 35.44 45.13
CA HIS A 553 -15.88 34.05 44.74
C HIS A 553 -14.59 33.29 44.43
N ALA A 554 -13.70 33.88 43.62
CA ALA A 554 -12.43 33.27 43.26
C ALA A 554 -11.56 32.99 44.49
N CYS A 555 -11.48 33.94 45.43
CA CYS A 555 -10.74 33.77 46.69
C CYS A 555 -11.33 32.66 47.57
N GLU A 556 -12.66 32.59 47.69
CA GLU A 556 -13.32 31.54 48.46
C GLU A 556 -13.12 30.14 47.86
N ILE A 557 -13.37 30.01 46.55
CA ILE A 557 -13.35 28.72 45.86
C ILE A 557 -11.92 28.21 45.66
N LEU A 558 -11.00 29.07 45.21
CA LEU A 558 -9.66 28.65 44.77
C LEU A 558 -8.63 28.72 45.90
N GLU A 559 -8.82 29.60 46.89
CA GLU A 559 -7.86 29.83 47.97
C GLU A 559 -8.39 29.45 49.37
N GLY A 560 -9.63 28.94 49.45
CA GLY A 560 -10.27 28.57 50.72
C GLY A 560 -10.69 29.78 51.56
N GLY A 561 -10.83 30.95 50.94
CA GLY A 561 -11.28 32.19 51.57
C GLY A 561 -10.15 33.07 52.07
N ARG A 562 -10.52 34.33 52.36
CA ARG A 562 -9.59 35.40 52.72
C ARG A 562 -8.74 35.05 53.95
N GLU A 563 -9.34 34.46 54.97
CA GLU A 563 -8.63 34.08 56.20
C GLU A 563 -7.54 33.03 55.92
N ALA A 564 -7.85 32.02 55.10
CA ALA A 564 -6.89 30.98 54.71
C ALA A 564 -5.73 31.55 53.89
N PHE A 565 -6.01 32.49 53.00
CA PHE A 565 -5.00 33.20 52.22
C PHE A 565 -4.07 34.03 53.11
N GLU A 566 -4.63 34.91 53.96
CA GLU A 566 -3.85 35.77 54.88
C GLU A 566 -3.03 34.95 55.89
N MET A 567 -3.55 33.81 56.35
CA MET A 567 -2.78 32.89 57.20
C MET A 567 -1.59 32.26 56.47
N ARG A 568 -1.73 31.93 55.18
CA ARG A 568 -0.63 31.40 54.37
C ARG A 568 0.44 32.46 54.13
N GLU A 569 0.04 33.68 53.78
CA GLU A 569 0.93 34.84 53.61
C GLU A 569 1.78 35.07 54.87
N LYS A 570 1.12 35.19 56.04
CA LYS A 570 1.78 35.37 57.34
C LYS A 570 2.75 34.23 57.69
N LYS A 571 2.39 32.98 57.36
CA LYS A 571 3.23 31.80 57.65
C LYS A 571 4.47 31.71 56.75
N TYR A 572 4.35 32.11 55.49
CA TYR A 572 5.50 32.13 54.57
C TYR A 572 6.41 33.33 54.82
N GLY A 573 5.91 34.37 55.49
CA GLY A 573 6.68 35.58 55.82
C GLY A 573 6.90 36.49 54.60
N PHE A 574 5.96 36.46 53.66
CA PHE A 574 5.90 37.40 52.53
C PHE A 574 5.35 38.77 52.95
#